data_AF-A0A1X3PAD7-F1
#
_entry.id   AF-A0A1X3PAD7-F1
#
_cell.length_a   1.000
_cell.length_b   1.000
_cell.length_c   1.000
_cell.angle_alpha   90.00
_cell.angle_beta   90.00
_cell.angle_gamma   90.00
#
_symmetry.space_group_name_H-M   'P 1'
#
loop_
_entity.id
_entity.type
_entity.pdbx_description
1 polymer ?
#
loop_
_entity_poly.entity_id
_entity_poly.type
_entity_poly.pdbx_seq_one_letter_code
_entity_poly.pdbx_strand_id
1 'polypeptide(L)'
;MIYSAQHVVRPMLHCPRGVRQEAIRRIWSFFMTSENLTRIQSVDRAAQILRLLSESPLLTIAEIARELDVHRSTAFRLLGTLEAHGLVEQERERGAFRLGITLLHMANSVAAQMDFSKDAQACCDALALELQETVNVAILDDATP
;
A
#
# COMPACT_ATOMS: atom_id res chain seq x y z
N MET A 1 -31.66 -0.28 -29.13
CA MET A 1 -30.63 -0.43 -30.18
C MET A 1 -29.30 -0.68 -29.49
N ILE A 2 -28.64 -1.74 -29.92
CA ILE A 2 -27.46 -2.36 -29.30
C ILE A 2 -26.23 -1.70 -29.95
N TYR A 3 -25.26 -1.23 -29.18
CA TYR A 3 -23.90 -1.06 -29.71
C TYR A 3 -22.89 -1.72 -28.77
N SER A 4 -22.46 -2.89 -29.23
CA SER A 4 -21.31 -3.64 -28.79
C SER A 4 -20.10 -3.12 -29.56
N ALA A 5 -19.01 -2.81 -28.85
CA ALA A 5 -17.68 -2.71 -29.43
C ALA A 5 -16.67 -3.25 -28.42
N GLN A 6 -16.48 -4.57 -28.48
CA GLN A 6 -15.31 -5.25 -27.98
C GLN A 6 -14.05 -4.67 -28.64
N HIS A 7 -13.07 -4.26 -27.84
CA HIS A 7 -11.66 -4.36 -28.21
C HIS A 7 -10.88 -4.81 -26.98
N VAL A 8 -10.77 -6.13 -26.87
CA VAL A 8 -9.76 -6.82 -26.08
C VAL A 8 -8.43 -6.62 -26.82
N VAL A 9 -7.47 -5.94 -26.20
CA VAL A 9 -6.06 -6.01 -26.62
C VAL A 9 -5.23 -6.33 -25.38
N ARG A 10 -4.87 -7.61 -25.24
CA ARG A 10 -3.87 -8.08 -24.28
C ARG A 10 -2.47 -7.79 -24.85
N PRO A 11 -1.55 -7.13 -24.13
CA PRO A 11 -0.14 -7.36 -24.33
C PRO A 11 0.27 -8.56 -23.47
N MET A 12 0.62 -9.67 -24.14
CA MET A 12 1.40 -10.74 -23.53
C MET A 12 2.74 -10.16 -23.07
N LEU A 13 2.94 -10.00 -21.76
CA LEU A 13 4.30 -9.89 -21.22
C LEU A 13 4.86 -11.31 -21.05
N HIS A 14 5.36 -11.82 -22.19
CA HIS A 14 6.43 -12.79 -22.19
C HIS A 14 7.62 -12.14 -21.47
N CYS A 15 7.93 -12.59 -20.25
CA CYS A 15 9.11 -12.15 -19.51
C CYS A 15 10.33 -12.88 -20.12
N PRO A 16 11.21 -12.18 -20.87
CA PRO A 16 12.43 -12.80 -21.35
C PRO A 16 13.40 -12.92 -20.17
N ARG A 17 13.98 -14.11 -20.01
CA ARG A 17 15.05 -14.35 -19.05
C ARG A 17 16.16 -13.30 -19.25
N GLY A 18 16.37 -12.43 -18.26
CA GLY A 18 17.56 -11.55 -18.21
C GLY A 18 17.35 -10.04 -18.01
N VAL A 19 16.25 -9.57 -17.40
CA VAL A 19 16.12 -8.14 -17.08
C VAL A 19 16.88 -7.81 -15.77
N ARG A 20 18.05 -7.18 -15.93
CA ARG A 20 18.90 -6.65 -14.87
C ARG A 20 18.21 -5.48 -14.14
N GLN A 21 17.94 -5.67 -12.84
CA GLN A 21 17.93 -4.80 -11.64
C GLN A 21 18.00 -3.23 -11.71
N GLU A 22 17.96 -2.56 -12.87
CA GLU A 22 18.21 -1.11 -12.97
C GLU A 22 16.92 -0.27 -12.96
N ALA A 23 15.77 -0.85 -13.36
CA ALA A 23 14.49 -0.13 -13.41
C ALA A 23 13.93 0.18 -12.01
N ILE A 24 14.14 -0.71 -11.04
CA ILE A 24 13.71 -0.53 -9.65
C ILE A 24 14.54 0.59 -9.01
N ARG A 25 15.86 0.63 -9.22
CA ARG A 25 16.74 1.69 -8.66
C ARG A 25 16.34 3.11 -9.04
N ARG A 26 15.79 3.33 -10.24
CA ARG A 26 15.39 4.68 -10.70
C ARG A 26 14.11 5.19 -10.05
N ILE A 27 13.18 4.28 -9.69
CA ILE A 27 11.99 4.60 -8.91
C ILE A 27 12.39 5.03 -7.50
N TRP A 28 13.39 4.36 -6.92
CA TRP A 28 13.92 4.68 -5.58
C TRP A 28 14.72 5.99 -5.52
N SER A 29 15.45 6.36 -6.57
CA SER A 29 16.16 7.66 -6.62
C SER A 29 15.22 8.85 -6.73
N PHE A 30 14.06 8.69 -7.38
CA PHE A 30 13.08 9.76 -7.56
C PHE A 30 12.34 10.08 -6.25
N PHE A 31 12.09 9.07 -5.40
CA PHE A 31 11.47 9.25 -4.08
C PHE A 31 12.38 9.95 -3.04
N MET A 32 13.64 10.27 -3.40
CA MET A 32 14.62 10.81 -2.46
C MET A 32 14.77 12.34 -2.49
N THR A 33 13.85 13.08 -3.10
CA THR A 33 13.81 14.55 -2.98
C THR A 33 12.41 15.04 -2.66
N SER A 34 12.13 15.27 -1.37
CA SER A 34 10.95 16.02 -0.94
C SER A 34 11.30 16.76 0.34
N GLU A 35 10.95 18.04 0.35
CA GLU A 35 11.45 19.07 1.25
C GLU A 35 11.30 18.77 2.75
N ASN A 36 12.16 19.43 3.51
CA ASN A 36 12.34 19.34 4.95
C ASN A 36 11.11 19.85 5.73
N LEU A 37 10.07 19.02 5.83
CA LEU A 37 9.21 18.94 7.00
C LEU A 37 9.77 17.83 7.88
N THR A 38 9.93 18.06 9.18
CA THR A 38 10.59 17.18 10.15
C THR A 38 9.98 15.77 10.18
N ARG A 39 10.38 14.91 9.24
CA ARG A 39 9.91 13.54 9.11
C ARG A 39 10.55 12.73 10.22
N ILE A 40 9.73 12.18 11.11
CA ILE A 40 10.22 11.30 12.17
C ILE A 40 10.68 10.00 11.52
N GLN A 41 12.00 9.83 11.43
CA GLN A 41 12.63 8.72 10.71
C GLN A 41 12.18 7.33 11.20
N SER A 42 11.84 7.17 12.48
CA SER A 42 11.33 5.90 13.02
C SER A 42 9.93 5.56 12.49
N VAL A 43 9.04 6.54 12.40
CA VAL A 43 7.68 6.37 11.86
C VAL A 43 7.73 6.08 10.37
N ASP A 44 8.57 6.80 9.63
CA ASP A 44 8.83 6.55 8.22
C ASP A 44 9.27 5.11 7.97
N ARG A 45 10.32 4.67 8.66
CA ARG A 45 10.84 3.29 8.51
C ARG A 45 9.81 2.25 8.91
N ALA A 46 9.02 2.50 9.96
CA ALA A 46 7.92 1.61 10.32
C ALA A 46 6.90 1.47 9.18
N ALA A 47 6.49 2.58 8.55
CA ALA A 47 5.60 2.55 7.39
C ALA A 47 6.22 1.84 6.17
N GLN A 48 7.53 1.98 5.95
CA GLN A 48 8.25 1.23 4.91
C GLN A 48 8.24 -0.28 5.17
N ILE A 49 8.45 -0.72 6.42
CA ILE A 49 8.38 -2.15 6.78
C ILE A 49 7.01 -2.72 6.46
N LEU A 50 5.93 -2.02 6.82
CA LEU A 50 4.57 -2.49 6.56
C LEU A 50 4.28 -2.61 5.05
N ARG A 51 4.74 -1.63 4.26
CA ARG A 51 4.63 -1.70 2.79
C ARG A 51 5.42 -2.86 2.22
N LEU A 52 6.66 -3.04 2.66
CA LEU A 52 7.52 -4.12 2.21
C LEU A 52 6.90 -5.50 2.49
N LEU A 53 6.33 -5.69 3.68
CA LEU A 53 5.63 -6.92 4.07
C LEU A 53 4.29 -7.12 3.34
N SER A 54 3.69 -6.05 2.80
CA SER A 54 2.48 -6.16 1.97
C SER A 54 2.78 -6.69 0.57
N GLU A 55 3.95 -6.36 0.02
CA GLU A 55 4.41 -6.82 -1.30
C GLU A 55 5.05 -8.22 -1.23
N SER A 56 5.75 -8.49 -0.13
CA SER A 56 6.42 -9.76 0.14
C SER A 56 5.99 -10.29 1.52
N PRO A 57 5.03 -11.23 1.57
CA PRO A 57 4.29 -11.55 2.78
C PRO A 57 5.10 -12.23 3.90
N LEU A 58 6.33 -12.65 3.62
CA LEU A 58 7.20 -13.30 4.59
C LEU A 58 8.65 -12.90 4.35
N LEU A 59 9.23 -12.13 5.29
CA LEU A 59 10.61 -11.64 5.19
C LEU A 59 11.36 -11.80 6.51
N THR A 60 12.62 -12.19 6.42
CA THR A 60 13.52 -12.23 7.58
C THR A 60 13.99 -10.82 7.95
N ILE A 61 14.44 -10.67 9.20
CA ILE A 61 15.04 -9.41 9.66
C ILE A 61 16.22 -8.93 8.81
N ALA A 62 17.00 -9.86 8.25
CA ALA A 62 18.15 -9.54 7.42
C ALA A 62 17.72 -8.96 6.06
N GLU A 63 16.65 -9.50 5.49
CA GLU A 63 16.06 -8.99 4.25
C GLU A 63 15.45 -7.61 4.46
N ILE A 64 14.70 -7.43 5.55
CA ILE A 64 14.10 -6.14 5.91
C ILE A 64 15.19 -5.09 6.16
N ALA A 65 16.25 -5.42 6.90
CA ALA A 65 17.36 -4.50 7.16
C ALA A 65 18.10 -4.08 5.88
N ARG A 66 18.28 -5.03 4.95
CA ARG A 66 18.90 -4.78 3.63
C ARG A 66 18.04 -3.89 2.76
N GLU A 67 16.73 -4.11 2.73
CA GLU A 67 15.81 -3.33 1.89
C GLU A 67 15.64 -1.89 2.41
N LEU A 68 15.63 -1.72 3.73
CA LEU A 68 15.54 -0.39 4.36
C LEU A 68 16.87 0.36 4.44
N ASP A 69 17.99 -0.26 4.02
CA ASP A 69 19.36 0.25 4.18
C ASP A 69 19.66 0.70 5.64
N VAL A 70 19.37 -0.18 6.59
CA VAL A 70 19.61 0.08 8.03
C VAL A 70 20.36 -1.06 8.70
N HIS A 71 20.99 -0.75 9.83
CA HIS A 71 21.55 -1.79 10.68
C HIS A 71 20.48 -2.77 11.19
N ARG A 72 20.87 -4.05 11.29
CA ARG A 72 20.00 -5.13 11.80
C ARG A 72 19.42 -4.83 13.18
N SER A 73 20.17 -4.17 14.06
CA SER A 73 19.71 -3.76 15.39
C SER A 73 18.58 -2.71 15.32
N THR A 74 18.62 -1.80 14.35
CA THR A 74 17.57 -0.80 14.12
C THR A 74 16.30 -1.47 13.58
N ALA A 75 16.44 -2.35 12.58
CA ALA A 75 15.30 -3.13 12.06
C ALA A 75 14.66 -3.98 13.17
N PHE A 76 15.47 -4.62 14.02
CA PHE A 76 14.98 -5.41 15.16
C PHE A 76 14.11 -4.58 16.11
N ARG A 77 14.59 -3.39 16.48
CA ARG A 77 13.85 -2.50 17.39
C ARG A 77 12.54 -2.04 16.77
N LEU A 78 12.54 -1.68 15.49
CA LEU A 78 11.32 -1.28 14.78
C LEU A 78 10.31 -2.43 14.70
N LEU A 79 10.78 -3.63 14.33
CA LEU A 79 9.93 -4.83 14.27
C LEU A 79 9.37 -5.20 15.63
N GLY A 80 10.17 -5.12 16.70
CA GLY A 80 9.70 -5.36 18.06
C GLY A 80 8.63 -4.36 18.50
N THR A 81 8.75 -3.08 18.11
CA THR A 81 7.68 -2.09 18.35
C THR A 81 6.42 -2.43 17.55
N LEU A 82 6.55 -2.73 16.26
CA LEU A 82 5.41 -3.08 15.41
C LEU A 82 4.70 -4.35 15.89
N GLU A 83 5.46 -5.35 16.36
CA GLU A 83 4.96 -6.61 16.90
C GLU A 83 4.21 -6.40 18.22
N ALA A 84 4.73 -5.53 19.10
CA ALA A 84 4.05 -5.16 20.34
C ALA A 84 2.67 -4.51 20.11
N HIS A 85 2.47 -3.88 18.95
CA HIS A 85 1.18 -3.32 18.51
C HIS A 85 0.36 -4.29 17.62
N GLY A 86 0.84 -5.51 17.39
CA GLY A 86 0.19 -6.50 16.55
C GLY A 86 0.12 -6.13 15.06
N LEU A 87 0.93 -5.16 14.61
CA LEU A 87 1.00 -4.72 13.23
C LEU A 87 1.82 -5.67 12.36
N VAL A 88 2.77 -6.38 12.98
CA VAL A 88 3.52 -7.49 12.38
C VAL A 88 3.53 -8.67 13.34
N GLU A 89 3.80 -9.86 12.82
CA GLU A 89 3.93 -11.09 13.62
C GLU A 89 5.19 -11.83 13.19
N GLN A 90 5.93 -12.38 14.15
CA GLN A 90 7.03 -13.30 13.87
C GLN A 90 6.53 -14.74 13.71
N GLU A 91 6.90 -15.39 12.61
CA GLU A 91 6.66 -16.82 12.38
C GLU A 91 7.57 -17.66 13.28
N ARG A 92 6.95 -18.62 14.00
CA ARG A 92 7.62 -19.46 15.00
C ARG A 92 8.74 -20.35 14.44
N GLU A 93 8.64 -20.75 13.17
CA GLU A 93 9.54 -21.76 12.59
C GLU A 93 10.79 -21.15 11.94
N ARG A 94 10.66 -19.96 11.32
CA ARG A 94 11.75 -19.36 10.51
C ARG A 94 12.24 -18.02 11.03
N GLY A 95 11.59 -17.45 12.05
CA GLY A 95 11.91 -16.13 12.56
C GLY A 95 11.68 -15.01 11.54
N ALA A 96 10.95 -15.30 10.46
CA ALA A 96 10.50 -14.35 9.47
C ALA A 96 9.28 -13.58 9.99
N PHE A 97 9.04 -12.40 9.44
CA PHE A 97 7.96 -11.50 9.82
C PHE A 97 6.93 -11.43 8.71
N ARG A 98 5.68 -11.26 9.11
CA ARG A 98 4.51 -11.02 8.24
C ARG A 98 3.64 -9.91 8.81
N LEU A 99 2.68 -9.42 8.03
CA LEU A 99 1.65 -8.49 8.52
C LEU A 99 0.77 -9.16 9.58
N GLY A 100 0.48 -8.44 10.66
CA GLY A 100 -0.35 -8.91 11.76
C GLY A 100 -1.84 -8.60 11.56
N ILE A 101 -2.69 -9.32 12.29
CA ILE A 101 -4.16 -9.21 12.15
C ILE A 101 -4.71 -7.82 12.47
N THR A 102 -4.02 -7.01 13.29
CA THR A 102 -4.45 -5.64 13.62
C THR A 102 -4.66 -4.79 12.38
N LEU A 103 -3.86 -5.00 11.33
CA LEU A 103 -4.01 -4.27 10.06
C LEU A 103 -5.34 -4.57 9.36
N LEU A 104 -5.85 -5.80 9.47
CA LEU A 104 -7.18 -6.14 8.95
C LEU A 104 -8.28 -5.40 9.72
N HIS A 105 -8.17 -5.31 11.04
CA HIS A 105 -9.11 -4.54 11.85
C HIS A 105 -9.10 -3.05 11.51
N MET A 106 -7.91 -2.48 11.29
CA MET A 106 -7.75 -1.09 10.85
C MET A 106 -8.32 -0.87 9.44
N ALA A 107 -8.06 -1.79 8.50
CA ALA A 107 -8.62 -1.73 7.16
C ALA A 107 -10.16 -1.78 7.18
N ASN A 108 -10.74 -2.66 8.02
CA ASN A 108 -12.19 -2.75 8.18
C ASN A 108 -12.79 -1.48 8.79
N SER A 109 -12.11 -0.79 9.72
CA SER A 109 -12.61 0.47 10.28
C SER A 109 -12.56 1.61 9.27
N VAL A 110 -11.58 1.60 8.36
CA VAL A 110 -11.53 2.53 7.20
C VAL A 110 -12.66 2.20 6.23
N ALA A 111 -12.87 0.93 5.89
CA ALA A 111 -13.96 0.50 5.02
C ALA A 111 -15.35 0.86 5.59
N ALA A 112 -15.53 0.77 6.91
CA ALA A 112 -16.75 1.20 7.59
C ALA A 112 -16.93 2.72 7.59
N GLN A 113 -15.85 3.51 7.61
CA GLN A 113 -15.95 4.96 7.41
C GLN A 113 -16.25 5.33 5.96
N MET A 114 -15.80 4.50 5.01
CA MET A 114 -16.19 4.57 3.62
C MET A 114 -17.68 4.21 3.37
N ASP A 115 -18.46 3.79 4.38
CA ASP A 115 -19.94 3.84 4.28
C ASP A 115 -20.47 5.27 4.11
N PHE A 116 -19.64 6.31 4.30
CA PHE A 116 -19.87 7.64 3.73
C PHE A 116 -20.16 7.59 2.22
N SER A 117 -19.59 6.63 1.49
CA SER A 117 -19.90 6.40 0.08
C SER A 117 -21.35 5.95 -0.12
N LYS A 118 -21.95 5.21 0.83
CA LYS A 118 -23.37 4.83 0.76
C LYS A 118 -24.27 6.04 0.97
N ASP A 119 -23.95 6.88 1.96
CA ASP A 119 -24.71 8.12 2.19
C ASP A 119 -24.52 9.13 1.05
N ALA A 120 -23.29 9.24 0.54
CA ALA A 120 -22.97 10.04 -0.65
C ALA A 120 -23.66 9.49 -1.89
N GLN A 121 -23.78 8.16 -2.06
CA GLN A 121 -24.51 7.54 -3.17
C GLN A 121 -25.98 7.89 -3.09
N ALA A 122 -26.61 7.82 -1.92
CA ALA A 122 -28.01 8.22 -1.76
C ALA A 122 -28.24 9.70 -2.14
N CYS A 123 -27.31 10.60 -1.79
CA CYS A 123 -27.35 11.99 -2.26
C CYS A 123 -27.11 12.13 -3.77
N CYS A 124 -26.15 11.39 -4.32
CA CYS A 124 -25.85 11.41 -5.76
C CYS A 124 -27.03 10.90 -6.58
N ASP A 125 -27.70 9.85 -6.13
CA ASP A 125 -28.88 9.29 -6.78
C ASP A 125 -30.03 10.30 -6.80
N ALA A 126 -30.24 11.01 -5.68
CA ALA A 126 -31.24 12.08 -5.61
C ALA A 126 -30.92 13.23 -6.57
N LEU A 127 -29.67 13.72 -6.60
CA LEU A 127 -29.26 14.79 -7.51
C LEU A 127 -29.25 14.35 -8.99
N ALA A 128 -28.83 13.12 -9.29
CA ALA A 128 -28.82 12.60 -10.64
C ALA A 128 -30.25 12.47 -11.20
N LEU A 129 -31.21 12.08 -10.35
CA LEU A 129 -32.62 12.03 -10.72
C LEU A 129 -33.19 13.43 -11.02
N GLU A 130 -32.80 14.43 -10.24
CA GLU A 130 -33.25 15.82 -10.39
C GLU A 130 -32.61 16.51 -11.60
N LEU A 131 -31.29 16.35 -11.78
CA LEU A 131 -30.52 17.04 -12.80
C LEU A 131 -30.52 16.32 -14.15
N GLN A 132 -30.95 15.05 -14.20
CA GLN A 132 -30.86 14.18 -15.37
C GLN A 132 -29.43 14.02 -15.91
N GLU A 133 -28.43 14.26 -15.07
CA GLU A 133 -27.00 14.26 -15.40
C GLU A 133 -26.24 13.26 -14.53
N THR A 134 -25.04 12.87 -14.97
CA THR A 134 -24.17 11.97 -14.19
C THR A 134 -23.52 12.74 -13.04
N VAL A 135 -23.81 12.35 -11.80
CA VAL A 135 -23.21 12.90 -10.58
C VAL A 135 -22.15 11.93 -10.06
N ASN A 136 -20.96 12.43 -9.75
CA ASN A 136 -19.85 11.63 -9.21
C ASN A 136 -19.34 12.26 -7.91
N VAL A 137 -19.05 11.43 -6.91
CA VAL A 137 -18.40 11.83 -5.65
C VAL A 137 -17.09 11.08 -5.55
N ALA A 138 -16.01 11.84 -5.35
CA ALA A 138 -14.67 11.31 -5.17
C ALA A 138 -14.11 11.78 -3.83
N ILE A 139 -13.44 10.86 -3.13
CA ILE A 139 -12.58 11.22 -2.00
C ILE A 139 -11.21 11.52 -2.59
N LEU A 140 -10.70 12.73 -2.34
CA LEU A 140 -9.35 13.09 -2.72
C LEU A 140 -8.39 12.32 -1.82
N ASP A 141 -7.60 11.44 -2.42
CA ASP A 141 -6.44 10.81 -1.78
C ASP A 141 -5.17 11.42 -2.39
N ASP A 142 -4.31 11.99 -1.56
CA ASP A 142 -3.04 12.59 -1.98
C ASP A 142 -1.95 11.52 -2.23
N ALA A 143 -2.31 10.23 -2.21
CA ALA A 143 -1.45 9.14 -2.67
C ALA A 143 -1.29 9.18 -4.20
N THR A 144 -0.21 9.80 -4.66
CA THR A 144 0.17 10.00 -6.08
C THR A 144 0.12 8.72 -6.94
N PRO A 145 -0.27 8.84 -8.24
CA PRO A 145 -0.56 7.75 -9.19
C PRO A 145 0.63 6.91 -9.67
#